data_AF-A0A7T5E7Y4-F1
#
_entry.id   AF-A0A7T5E7Y4-F1
#
_cell.length_a   1.000
_cell.length_b   1.000
_cell.length_c   1.000
_cell.angle_alpha   90.00
_cell.angle_beta   90.00
_cell.angle_gamma   90.00
#
_symmetry.space_group_name_H-M   'P 1'
#
loop_
_entity.id
_entity.type
_entity.pdbx_description
1 polymer ?
#
loop_
_entity_poly.entity_id
_entity_poly.type
_entity_poly.pdbx_seq_one_letter_code
_entity_poly.pdbx_strand_id
1 'polypeptide(L)'
;MLNLIYTLPRAFFPAAGGQLVLRGISEAEAVEQLKQEGFRPYIRSFPCCQVLTGRIGVKIRTTKKRCPLPTPDSPTLIAAPLFQRLLDPQEVLSEEEILGTPIKWMLAELIQDSSTHSPSEVPPPAPQEESDPSLPQAESDPLAPQATDSQGG
;
A
#
# COMPACT_ATOMS: atom_id res chain seq x y z
N MET A 1 -1.72 10.61 -13.27
CA MET A 1 -3.02 10.15 -13.84
C MET A 1 -3.96 9.88 -12.67
N LEU A 2 -5.16 10.45 -12.66
CA LEU A 2 -6.09 10.35 -11.52
C LEU A 2 -7.14 9.24 -11.72
N ASN A 3 -7.42 8.44 -10.70
CA ASN A 3 -8.51 7.45 -10.75
C ASN A 3 -9.71 7.93 -9.91
N LEU A 4 -10.94 7.57 -10.30
CA LEU A 4 -12.16 7.87 -9.54
C LEU A 4 -12.92 6.60 -9.19
N ILE A 5 -13.22 6.39 -7.91
CA ILE A 5 -14.09 5.31 -7.44
C ILE A 5 -15.23 5.87 -6.57
N TYR A 6 -16.39 5.23 -6.59
CA TYR A 6 -17.58 5.65 -5.83
C TYR A 6 -17.70 4.95 -4.45
N THR A 7 -16.86 3.98 -4.17
CA THR A 7 -16.78 3.32 -2.87
C THR A 7 -15.38 2.80 -2.70
N LEU A 8 -14.95 2.56 -1.46
CA LEU A 8 -13.68 1.92 -1.16
C LEU A 8 -13.82 0.39 -1.35
N PRO A 9 -13.18 -0.23 -2.36
CA PRO A 9 -13.24 -1.67 -2.53
C PRO A 9 -12.52 -2.35 -1.35
N ARG A 10 -12.99 -3.52 -0.93
CA ARG A 10 -12.29 -4.30 0.11
C ARG A 10 -10.85 -4.66 -0.29
N ALA A 11 -10.58 -4.75 -1.59
CA ALA A 11 -9.25 -5.02 -2.13
C ALA A 11 -8.34 -3.77 -2.21
N PHE A 12 -8.80 -2.58 -1.80
CA PHE A 12 -7.99 -1.36 -1.74
C PHE A 12 -7.06 -1.31 -0.51
N PHE A 13 -7.28 -2.19 0.47
CA PHE A 13 -6.38 -2.31 1.60
C PHE A 13 -5.22 -3.23 1.19
N PRO A 14 -3.98 -2.72 1.16
CA PRO A 14 -2.83 -3.52 0.76
C PRO A 14 -2.67 -4.72 1.70
N ALA A 15 -2.43 -5.90 1.14
CA ALA A 15 -1.86 -7.00 1.90
C ALA A 15 -0.42 -6.62 2.25
N ALA A 16 -0.10 -6.63 3.55
CA ALA A 16 1.21 -6.42 4.19
C ALA A 16 2.28 -5.62 3.40
N GLY A 17 2.51 -4.35 3.79
CA GLY A 17 3.75 -3.63 3.44
C GLY A 17 3.60 -2.21 2.87
N GLY A 18 2.39 -1.67 2.72
CA GLY A 18 2.19 -0.28 2.29
C GLY A 18 1.17 0.44 3.17
N GLN A 19 1.42 1.73 3.46
CA GLN A 19 0.47 2.56 4.20
C GLN A 19 -0.41 3.31 3.20
N LEU A 20 -1.72 3.06 3.25
CA LEU A 20 -2.70 3.85 2.51
C LEU A 20 -3.07 5.09 3.32
N VAL A 21 -2.80 6.27 2.78
CA VAL A 21 -3.20 7.55 3.38
C VAL A 21 -4.44 8.06 2.69
N LEU A 22 -5.46 8.41 3.48
CA LEU A 22 -6.71 9.01 3.02
C LEU A 22 -6.77 10.46 3.49
N ARG A 23 -6.71 11.40 2.56
CA ARG A 23 -6.89 12.84 2.81
C ARG A 23 -8.30 13.25 2.43
N GLY A 24 -9.07 13.77 3.38
CA GLY A 24 -10.37 14.38 3.06
C GLY A 24 -10.17 15.64 2.23
N ILE A 25 -10.96 15.81 1.16
CA ILE A 25 -10.94 17.00 0.31
C ILE A 25 -12.35 17.55 0.12
N SER A 26 -12.45 18.81 -0.31
CA SER A 26 -13.74 19.42 -0.61
C SER A 26 -14.33 18.89 -1.92
N GLU A 27 -15.65 18.98 -2.10
CA GLU A 27 -16.30 18.64 -3.37
C GLU A 27 -15.81 19.54 -4.51
N ALA A 28 -15.58 20.83 -4.24
CA ALA A 28 -15.02 21.75 -5.24
C ALA A 28 -13.62 21.31 -5.71
N GLU A 29 -12.71 20.99 -4.78
CA GLU A 29 -11.36 20.49 -5.09
C GLU A 29 -11.43 19.17 -5.88
N ALA A 30 -12.33 18.26 -5.49
CA ALA A 30 -12.55 17.00 -6.19
C ALA A 30 -13.01 17.22 -7.64
N VAL A 31 -13.99 18.11 -7.84
CA VAL A 31 -14.53 18.43 -9.17
C VAL A 31 -13.48 19.10 -10.06
N GLU A 32 -12.68 20.01 -9.51
CA GLU A 32 -11.56 20.62 -10.25
C GLU A 32 -10.56 19.58 -10.73
N GLN A 33 -10.14 18.65 -9.85
CA GLN A 33 -9.23 17.57 -10.22
C GLN A 33 -9.82 16.64 -11.29
N LEU A 34 -11.12 16.36 -11.24
CA LEU A 34 -11.80 15.49 -12.22
C LEU A 34 -12.08 16.17 -13.56
N LYS A 35 -12.05 17.50 -13.62
CA LYS A 35 -12.14 18.23 -14.89
C LYS A 35 -10.79 18.27 -15.63
N GLN A 36 -9.69 17.97 -14.95
CA GLN A 36 -8.38 17.83 -15.59
C GLN A 36 -8.37 16.61 -16.50
N GLU A 37 -7.60 16.71 -17.59
CA GLU A 37 -7.48 15.61 -18.54
C GLU A 37 -6.87 14.37 -17.90
N GLY A 38 -7.35 13.20 -18.34
CA GLY A 38 -6.72 11.93 -18.01
C GLY A 38 -7.21 11.25 -16.73
N PHE A 39 -8.31 11.69 -16.11
CA PHE A 39 -8.92 10.87 -15.06
C PHE A 39 -9.59 9.60 -15.62
N ARG A 40 -9.63 8.54 -14.81
CA ARG A 40 -10.25 7.25 -15.19
C ARG A 40 -11.29 6.82 -14.14
N PRO A 41 -12.58 6.76 -14.51
CA PRO A 41 -13.61 6.28 -13.59
C PRO A 41 -13.65 4.75 -13.51
N TYR A 42 -13.75 4.25 -12.28
CA TYR A 42 -13.86 2.83 -11.92
C TYR A 42 -15.12 2.60 -11.08
N ILE A 43 -16.28 2.86 -11.70
CA ILE A 43 -17.58 2.78 -11.05
C ILE A 43 -18.40 1.70 -11.72
N ARG A 44 -19.00 0.80 -10.93
CA ARG A 44 -19.80 -0.33 -11.42
C ARG A 44 -21.30 -0.07 -11.43
N SER A 45 -21.76 0.81 -10.54
CA SER A 45 -23.19 1.14 -10.41
C SER A 45 -23.58 2.24 -11.39
N PHE A 46 -24.59 1.97 -12.21
CA PHE A 46 -25.12 2.91 -13.18
C PHE A 46 -25.76 4.15 -12.52
N PRO A 47 -26.62 4.01 -11.49
CA PRO A 47 -27.14 5.15 -10.73
C PRO A 47 -26.01 6.06 -10.20
N CYS A 48 -24.92 5.48 -9.69
CA CYS A 48 -23.78 6.26 -9.21
C CYS A 48 -23.10 7.06 -10.33
N CYS A 49 -22.98 6.47 -11.53
CA CYS A 49 -22.44 7.19 -12.69
C CYS A 49 -23.32 8.39 -13.07
N GLN A 50 -24.65 8.25 -13.02
CA GLN A 50 -25.58 9.34 -13.32
C GLN A 50 -25.42 10.49 -12.32
N VAL A 51 -25.46 10.18 -11.01
CA VAL A 51 -25.32 11.22 -9.97
C VAL A 51 -23.98 11.93 -10.06
N LEU A 52 -22.87 11.19 -10.19
CA LEU A 52 -21.56 11.81 -10.31
C LEU A 52 -21.41 12.61 -11.60
N THR A 53 -22.01 12.17 -12.71
CA THR A 53 -22.03 12.95 -13.96
C THR A 53 -22.72 14.28 -13.75
N GLY A 54 -23.86 14.30 -13.04
CA GLY A 54 -24.58 15.52 -12.69
C GLY A 54 -23.78 16.46 -11.79
N ARG A 55 -23.09 15.92 -10.77
CA ARG A 55 -22.30 16.72 -9.83
C ARG A 55 -21.02 17.30 -10.43
N ILE A 56 -20.29 16.50 -11.21
CA ILE A 56 -18.97 16.90 -11.76
C ILE A 56 -19.13 17.68 -13.07
N GLY A 57 -20.19 17.40 -13.83
CA GLY A 57 -20.39 17.93 -15.19
C GLY A 57 -19.57 17.20 -16.26
N VAL A 58 -18.98 16.04 -15.94
CA VAL A 58 -18.24 15.20 -16.88
C VAL A 58 -18.94 13.85 -17.02
N LYS A 59 -19.10 13.38 -18.27
CA LYS A 59 -19.77 12.12 -18.57
C LYS A 59 -18.98 10.93 -18.04
N ILE A 60 -19.55 10.24 -17.05
CA ILE A 60 -18.99 9.01 -16.49
C ILE A 60 -19.77 7.81 -17.01
N ARG A 61 -19.06 6.73 -17.34
CA ARG A 61 -19.67 5.44 -17.74
C ARG A 61 -19.26 4.36 -16.75
N THR A 62 -20.12 3.37 -16.60
CA THR A 62 -19.83 2.18 -15.83
C THR A 62 -18.66 1.40 -16.43
N THR A 63 -17.86 0.74 -15.60
CA THR A 63 -16.80 -0.16 -16.05
C THR A 63 -16.75 -1.41 -15.20
N LYS A 64 -16.44 -2.54 -15.83
CA LYS A 64 -16.18 -3.82 -15.15
C LYS A 64 -14.72 -3.96 -14.71
N LYS A 65 -13.83 -3.08 -15.20
CA LYS A 65 -12.40 -3.10 -14.87
C LYS A 65 -12.21 -2.90 -13.36
N ARG A 66 -11.21 -3.57 -12.80
CA ARG A 66 -10.75 -3.27 -11.44
C ARG A 66 -9.99 -1.95 -11.46
N CYS A 67 -10.21 -1.12 -10.44
CA CYS A 67 -9.38 0.06 -10.22
C CYS A 67 -7.96 -0.42 -9.88
N PRO A 68 -6.91 0.16 -10.50
CA PRO A 68 -5.55 -0.06 -10.03
C PRO A 68 -5.42 0.43 -8.59
N LEU A 69 -4.46 -0.13 -7.85
CA LEU A 69 -4.11 0.39 -6.53
C LEU A 69 -3.51 1.80 -6.69
N PRO A 70 -3.78 2.71 -5.74
CA PRO A 70 -3.18 4.03 -5.77
C PRO A 70 -1.66 3.93 -5.65
N THR A 71 -0.95 4.82 -6.32
CA THR A 71 0.50 5.02 -6.22
C THR A 71 0.77 6.51 -5.99
N PRO A 72 1.98 6.90 -5.56
CA PRO A 72 2.34 8.32 -5.46
C PRO A 72 2.09 9.09 -6.77
N ASP A 73 2.37 8.48 -7.93
CA ASP A 73 2.20 9.10 -9.26
C ASP A 73 0.77 8.95 -9.84
N SER A 74 -0.04 8.08 -9.24
CA SER A 74 -1.42 7.81 -9.64
C SER A 74 -2.33 7.72 -8.41
N PRO A 75 -2.64 8.86 -7.79
CA PRO A 75 -3.57 8.90 -6.67
C PRO A 75 -4.97 8.46 -7.12
N THR A 76 -5.78 8.02 -6.15
CA THR A 76 -7.17 7.65 -6.39
C THR A 76 -8.10 8.55 -5.60
N LEU A 77 -8.98 9.25 -6.30
CA LEU A 77 -10.09 9.96 -5.70
C LEU A 77 -11.24 8.99 -5.39
N ILE A 78 -11.75 9.08 -4.17
CA ILE A 78 -12.83 8.25 -3.63
C ILE A 78 -14.00 9.17 -3.31
N ALA A 79 -15.15 8.90 -3.93
CA ALA A 79 -16.43 9.54 -3.63
C ALA A 79 -17.24 8.62 -2.72
N ALA A 80 -17.12 8.71 -1.40
CA ALA A 80 -17.77 7.80 -0.48
C ALA A 80 -19.13 8.34 0.00
N PRO A 81 -20.28 7.76 -0.41
CA PRO A 81 -21.58 8.16 0.13
C PRO A 81 -21.72 7.79 1.61
N LEU A 82 -22.29 8.71 2.40
CA LEU A 82 -22.49 8.58 3.84
C LEU A 82 -23.92 8.10 4.14
N PHE A 83 -24.19 6.81 3.92
CA PHE A 83 -25.49 6.24 4.23
C PHE A 83 -25.74 6.21 5.73
N GLN A 84 -26.97 6.56 6.13
CA GLN A 84 -27.41 6.49 7.52
C GLN A 84 -27.86 5.08 7.93
N ARG A 85 -27.96 4.13 6.97
CA ARG A 85 -28.37 2.74 7.21
C ARG A 85 -27.29 1.75 6.76
N LEU A 86 -27.16 0.65 7.51
CA LEU A 86 -26.38 -0.51 7.07
C LEU A 86 -27.14 -1.15 5.90
N LEU A 87 -26.62 -0.96 4.70
CA LEU A 87 -27.18 -1.57 3.49
C LEU A 87 -26.82 -3.05 3.45
N ASP A 88 -27.73 -3.87 2.94
CA ASP A 88 -27.36 -5.22 2.52
C ASP A 88 -26.25 -5.10 1.46
N PRO A 89 -25.13 -5.84 1.56
CA PRO A 89 -24.06 -5.81 0.56
C PRO A 89 -24.52 -6.13 -0.88
N GLN A 90 -25.71 -6.71 -1.08
CA GLN A 90 -26.33 -6.94 -2.39
C GLN A 90 -27.31 -5.83 -2.83
N GLU A 91 -27.64 -4.89 -1.96
CA GLU A 91 -28.58 -3.81 -2.25
C GLU A 91 -27.96 -2.80 -3.21
N VAL A 92 -28.64 -2.60 -4.34
CA VAL A 92 -28.28 -1.57 -5.33
C VAL A 92 -29.16 -0.36 -5.09
N LEU A 93 -28.52 0.76 -4.74
CA LEU A 93 -29.21 2.02 -4.48
C LEU A 93 -29.71 2.67 -5.77
N SER A 94 -30.88 3.30 -5.65
CA SER A 94 -31.46 4.15 -6.68
C SER A 94 -30.72 5.49 -6.82
N GLU A 95 -30.97 6.19 -7.92
CA GLU A 95 -30.42 7.53 -8.17
C GLU A 95 -30.86 8.54 -7.10
N GLU A 96 -32.14 8.50 -6.72
CA GLU A 96 -32.74 9.41 -5.73
C GLU A 96 -32.13 9.24 -4.34
N GLU A 97 -31.92 7.99 -3.90
CA GLU A 97 -31.26 7.69 -2.63
C GLU A 97 -29.83 8.21 -2.59
N ILE A 98 -29.11 8.07 -3.71
CA ILE A 98 -27.73 8.55 -3.83
C ILE A 98 -27.68 10.07 -3.84
N LEU A 99 -28.59 10.74 -4.58
CA LEU A 99 -28.68 12.20 -4.64
C LEU A 99 -28.92 12.81 -3.26
N GLY A 100 -29.82 12.21 -2.47
CA GLY A 100 -30.11 12.64 -1.10
C GLY A 100 -29.02 12.33 -0.08
N THR A 101 -27.97 11.58 -0.46
CA THR A 101 -26.90 11.18 0.43
C THR A 101 -25.69 12.12 0.31
N PRO A 102 -25.15 12.64 1.44
CA PRO A 102 -23.88 13.37 1.43
C PRO A 102 -22.73 12.49 0.93
N ILE A 103 -21.86 13.05 0.09
CA ILE A 103 -20.67 12.36 -0.42
C ILE A 103 -19.43 12.93 0.26
N LYS A 104 -18.64 12.07 0.90
CA LYS A 104 -17.32 12.41 1.40
C LYS A 104 -16.27 12.13 0.33
N TRP A 105 -15.56 13.18 -0.08
CA TRP A 105 -14.48 13.09 -1.04
C TRP A 105 -13.15 12.85 -0.32
N MET A 106 -12.39 11.86 -0.77
CA MET A 106 -11.10 11.51 -0.19
C MET A 106 -10.09 11.21 -1.29
N LEU A 107 -8.90 11.79 -1.19
CA LEU A 107 -7.75 11.43 -2.01
C LEU A 107 -6.97 10.32 -1.32
N ALA A 108 -6.75 9.23 -2.03
CA ALA A 108 -6.04 8.05 -1.56
C ALA A 108 -4.69 7.92 -2.25
N GLU A 109 -3.64 7.87 -1.44
CA GLU A 109 -2.25 7.74 -1.88
C GLU A 109 -1.59 6.59 -1.11
N LEU A 110 -0.83 5.77 -1.83
CA LEU A 110 -0.01 4.74 -1.20
C LEU A 110 1.35 5.35 -0.87
N ILE A 111 1.66 5.41 0.42
CA ILE A 111 3.01 5.68 0.88
C ILE A 111 3.74 4.33 0.85
N GLN A 112 4.70 4.23 -0.06
CA GLN A 112 5.73 3.19 0.07
C GLN A 112 6.59 3.58 1.26
N ASP A 113 6.73 2.67 2.21
CA ASP A 113 7.72 2.83 3.26
C ASP A 113 9.09 2.81 2.57
N SER A 114 9.69 3.99 2.37
CA SER A 114 11.06 4.10 1.86
C SER A 114 12.08 3.58 2.90
N SER A 115 11.62 3.02 4.01
CA SER A 115 12.43 2.55 5.13
C SER A 115 12.82 1.07 5.02
N THR A 116 13.14 0.58 3.83
CA THR A 116 13.85 -0.71 3.68
C THR A 116 14.91 -0.65 2.57
N HIS A 117 15.89 0.25 2.67
CA HIS A 117 17.30 -0.01 2.32
C HIS A 117 18.13 1.28 2.50
N SER A 118 18.70 1.49 3.69
CA SER A 118 20.09 1.91 3.70
C SER A 118 20.89 0.61 3.66
N PRO A 119 21.65 0.28 2.60
CA PRO A 119 22.74 -0.66 2.82
C PRO A 119 23.63 0.05 3.85
N SER A 120 23.70 -0.48 5.07
CA SER A 120 24.91 -0.27 5.85
C SER A 120 26.01 -0.90 5.00
N GLU A 121 26.68 -0.04 4.22
CA GLU A 121 27.95 -0.35 3.59
C GLU A 121 28.94 -0.54 4.74
N VAL A 122 28.91 -1.73 5.33
CA VAL A 122 30.06 -2.23 6.06
C VAL A 122 31.06 -2.56 4.96
N PRO A 123 32.17 -1.81 4.84
CA PRO A 123 33.17 -2.14 3.84
C PRO A 123 33.64 -3.58 4.08
N PRO A 124 33.92 -4.37 3.03
CA PRO A 124 34.51 -5.68 3.21
C PRO A 124 35.81 -5.52 4.03
N PRO A 125 36.12 -6.42 4.97
CA PRO A 125 37.43 -6.38 5.62
C PRO A 125 38.49 -6.47 4.52
N ALA A 126 39.41 -5.51 4.54
CA ALA A 126 40.55 -5.46 3.64
C ALA A 126 41.31 -6.81 3.66
N PRO A 127 41.93 -7.24 2.55
CA PRO A 127 42.80 -8.40 2.58
C PRO A 127 43.92 -8.11 3.57
N GLN A 128 43.99 -8.89 4.65
CA GLN A 128 45.10 -8.79 5.59
C GLN A 128 46.36 -9.24 4.86
N GLU A 129 47.19 -8.25 4.56
CA GLU A 129 48.56 -8.37 4.10
C GLU A 129 49.36 -9.06 5.21
N GLU A 130 49.49 -10.40 5.14
CA GLU A 130 50.37 -11.15 6.04
C GLU A 130 51.80 -11.05 5.51
N SER A 131 52.47 -9.95 5.87
CA SER A 131 53.93 -9.86 5.89
C SER A 131 54.36 -9.62 7.33
N ASP A 132 54.90 -10.65 7.99
CA ASP A 132 56.33 -10.72 8.31
C ASP A 132 56.64 -11.95 9.19
N PRO A 133 57.73 -12.70 8.90
CA PRO A 133 58.16 -13.84 9.68
C PRO A 133 59.25 -13.45 10.69
N SER A 134 59.09 -13.74 11.99
CA SER A 134 60.22 -14.06 12.89
C SER A 134 59.81 -14.40 14.36
N LEU A 135 60.02 -15.68 14.71
CA LEU A 135 60.67 -16.23 15.95
C LEU A 135 60.05 -15.96 17.36
N PRO A 136 60.43 -16.71 18.43
CA PRO A 136 60.95 -18.08 18.56
C PRO A 136 60.27 -18.94 19.68
N GLN A 137 60.60 -20.23 19.71
CA GLN A 137 60.62 -21.22 20.83
C GLN A 137 59.73 -21.04 22.08
N ALA A 138 59.01 -22.10 22.48
CA ALA A 138 59.32 -22.86 23.70
C ALA A 138 58.37 -24.07 23.90
N GLU A 139 58.99 -25.22 24.21
CA GLU A 139 58.54 -26.33 25.06
C GLU A 139 57.05 -26.53 25.33
N SER A 140 56.54 -27.73 25.00
CA SER A 140 55.52 -28.41 25.80
C SER A 140 55.50 -29.92 25.51
N ASP A 141 56.08 -30.69 26.42
CA ASP A 141 55.66 -32.03 26.85
C ASP A 141 55.87 -32.02 28.39
N PRO A 142 55.09 -32.71 29.27
CA PRO A 142 54.38 -33.96 29.04
C PRO A 142 52.97 -34.09 29.70
N LEU A 143 52.37 -35.27 29.49
CA LEU A 143 51.42 -36.05 30.33
C LEU A 143 49.97 -36.27 29.83
N ALA A 144 49.71 -37.57 29.65
CA ALA A 144 48.49 -38.35 29.39
C ALA A 144 47.55 -38.44 30.63
N PRO A 145 46.52 -39.33 30.70
CA PRO A 145 45.92 -40.25 29.71
C PRO A 145 44.38 -40.26 29.65
N GLN A 146 43.87 -41.05 28.70
CA GLN A 146 42.47 -41.33 28.38
C GLN A 146 41.66 -41.89 29.56
N ALA A 147 40.40 -41.44 29.68
CA ALA A 147 39.37 -42.10 30.48
C ALA A 147 38.46 -42.93 29.56
N THR A 148 38.56 -44.25 29.67
CA THR A 148 37.54 -45.20 29.21
C THR A 148 36.48 -45.35 30.30
N ASP A 149 35.26 -44.93 29.99
CA ASP A 149 34.06 -45.22 30.77
C ASP A 149 33.60 -46.65 30.48
N SER A 150 33.47 -47.48 31.51
CA SER A 150 32.83 -48.80 31.43
C SER A 150 32.26 -49.22 32.79
N GLN A 151 30.94 -49.05 32.89
CA GLN A 151 29.93 -49.93 33.50
C GLN A 151 30.18 -50.59 34.88
N GLY A 152 29.24 -50.31 35.80
CA GLY A 152 28.80 -51.15 36.92
C GLY A 152 27.69 -50.40 37.65
N GLY A 153 26.51 -50.95 37.92
CA GLY A 153 26.27 -52.30 38.42
C GLY A 153 26.22 -52.23 39.94
#